data_AF-A0A939SLT7-F1
#
_entry.id   AF-A0A939SLT7-F1
#
_cell.length_a   1.000
_cell.length_b   1.000
_cell.length_c   1.000
_cell.angle_alpha   90.00
_cell.angle_beta   90.00
_cell.angle_gamma   90.00
#
_symmetry.space_group_name_H-M   'P 1'
#
loop_
_entity.id
_entity.type
_entity.pdbx_description
1 polymer ?
#
loop_
_entity_poly.entity_id
_entity_poly.type
_entity_poly.pdbx_seq_one_letter_code
_entity_poly.pdbx_strand_id
1 'polypeptide(L)'
;MPQGIIRLIYYNTATFKLDPVKENMLRIVRAGNLPEDRESVYYVNVKAIPPAPAEESANTLQLAIKTRMKLFYRPAGLKGNPMDSYKALVWKKGVIACV
;
A
#
# COMPACT_ATOMS: atom_id res chain seq x y z
N MET A 1 21.76 18.43 18.77
CA MET A 1 20.36 18.80 18.50
C MET A 1 20.02 18.26 17.10
N PRO A 2 19.41 17.06 16.98
CA PRO A 2 19.94 16.13 15.99
C PRO A 2 19.01 15.82 14.79
N GLN A 3 19.67 15.81 13.63
CA GLN A 3 19.46 15.03 12.40
C GLN A 3 18.35 15.42 11.42
N GLY A 4 18.73 16.29 10.48
CA GLY A 4 18.32 16.11 9.10
C GLY A 4 19.09 14.92 8.50
N ILE A 5 18.36 13.86 8.14
CA ILE A 5 18.64 12.83 7.12
C ILE A 5 17.31 12.05 7.02
N ILE A 6 16.55 12.23 5.94
CA ILE A 6 15.38 11.38 5.66
C ILE A 6 15.78 10.41 4.57
N ARG A 7 16.47 9.35 4.98
CA ARG A 7 16.74 8.19 4.14
C ARG A 7 15.57 7.23 4.30
N LEU A 8 14.89 6.88 3.22
CA LEU A 8 13.90 5.80 3.21
C LEU A 8 14.65 4.47 3.37
N ILE A 9 15.06 4.15 4.60
CA ILE A 9 15.54 2.82 4.95
C ILE A 9 14.34 2.05 5.50
N TYR A 10 13.89 1.10 4.69
CA TYR A 10 13.02 0.01 5.06
C TYR A 10 13.79 -0.92 6.02
N TYR A 11 13.73 -0.68 7.33
CA TYR A 11 14.09 -1.71 8.32
C TYR A 11 12.87 -2.66 8.37
N ASN A 12 12.86 -3.87 7.82
CA ASN A 12 13.86 -4.93 7.75
C ASN A 12 13.75 -5.69 6.40
N THR A 13 14.63 -5.41 5.44
CA THR A 13 14.76 -6.13 4.14
C THR A 13 13.49 -6.22 3.28
N ALA A 14 13.61 -5.87 1.98
CA ALA A 14 12.53 -6.00 1.00
C ALA A 14 12.01 -7.45 0.85
N THR A 15 12.68 -8.43 1.46
CA THR A 15 12.29 -9.85 1.50
C THR A 15 12.73 -10.50 2.80
N PHE A 16 11.83 -11.18 3.49
CA PHE A 16 12.12 -11.93 4.70
C PHE A 16 11.47 -13.31 4.64
N LYS A 17 12.06 -14.30 5.31
CA LYS A 17 11.46 -15.62 5.49
C LYS A 17 10.47 -15.55 6.65
N LEU A 18 9.29 -16.13 6.45
CA LEU A 18 8.28 -16.28 7.49
C LEU A 18 8.07 -17.78 7.74
N ASP A 19 8.27 -18.22 8.98
CA ASP A 19 7.98 -19.61 9.35
C ASP A 19 6.47 -19.80 9.58
N PRO A 20 5.95 -21.04 9.53
CA PRO A 20 4.54 -21.31 9.75
C PRO A 20 4.04 -20.70 11.06
N VAL A 21 2.84 -20.11 11.02
CA VAL A 21 2.15 -19.51 12.18
C VAL A 21 2.86 -18.28 12.76
N LYS A 22 3.97 -17.83 12.17
CA LYS A 22 4.62 -16.59 12.60
C LYS A 22 3.94 -15.37 12.00
N GLU A 23 3.86 -14.33 12.81
CA GLU A 23 3.49 -12.99 12.38
C GLU A 23 4.74 -12.12 12.28
N ASN A 24 4.78 -11.22 11.30
CA ASN A 24 5.84 -10.23 11.21
C ASN A 24 5.23 -8.84 11.04
N MET A 25 5.81 -7.86 11.73
CA MET A 25 5.34 -6.48 11.70
C MET A 25 6.00 -5.73 10.55
N LEU A 26 5.19 -5.29 9.58
CA LEU A 26 5.65 -4.42 8.52
C LEU A 26 5.63 -2.96 8.99
N ARG A 27 6.78 -2.30 8.95
CA ARG A 27 6.88 -0.86 9.28
C ARG A 27 6.82 -0.01 8.01
N ILE A 28 5.84 0.88 7.94
CA ILE A 28 5.71 1.86 6.86
C ILE A 28 6.19 3.21 7.40
N VAL A 29 7.15 3.81 6.70
CA VAL A 29 7.71 5.12 7.05
C VAL A 29 7.44 6.09 5.92
N ARG A 30 6.97 7.29 6.27
CA ARG A 30 6.83 8.39 5.30
C ARG A 30 8.22 8.79 4.80
N ALA A 31 8.38 8.89 3.47
CA ALA A 31 9.56 9.49 2.88
C ALA A 31 9.21 10.51 1.81
N GLY A 32 10.06 11.52 1.71
CA GLY A 32 9.93 12.61 0.74
C GLY A 32 8.85 13.62 1.11
N ASN A 33 8.68 14.58 0.21
CA ASN A 33 7.65 15.60 0.34
C ASN A 33 6.33 15.03 -0.21
N LEU A 34 5.29 15.08 0.63
CA LEU A 34 3.95 14.61 0.27
C LEU A 34 3.03 15.82 0.15
N PRO A 35 2.02 15.78 -0.72
CA PRO A 35 1.02 16.83 -0.80
C PRO A 35 0.38 17.09 0.58
N GLU A 36 0.32 18.37 0.96
CA GLU A 36 -0.28 18.81 2.22
C GLU A 36 -1.72 19.32 2.04
N ASP A 37 -2.13 19.57 0.80
CA ASP A 37 -3.43 20.11 0.40
C ASP A 37 -4.48 19.03 0.15
N ARG A 38 -4.07 17.77 -0.03
CA ARG A 38 -4.96 16.65 -0.41
C ARG A 38 -4.50 15.32 0.15
N GLU A 39 -5.45 14.40 0.27
CA GLU A 39 -5.12 13.01 0.54
C GLU A 39 -4.42 12.35 -0.66
N SER A 40 -3.46 11.48 -0.36
CA SER A 40 -2.73 10.73 -1.37
C SER A 40 -2.96 9.23 -1.19
N VAL A 41 -3.15 8.52 -2.30
CA VAL A 41 -3.37 7.07 -2.31
C VAL A 41 -2.12 6.36 -2.80
N TYR A 42 -1.60 5.47 -1.95
CA TYR A 42 -0.50 4.57 -2.25
C TYR A 42 -0.97 3.12 -2.21
N TYR A 43 -0.11 2.22 -2.66
CA TYR A 43 -0.39 0.79 -2.62
C TYR A 43 0.74 0.04 -1.93
N VAL A 44 0.40 -0.70 -0.88
CA VAL A 44 1.29 -1.69 -0.28
C VAL A 44 1.13 -2.98 -1.07
N ASN A 45 2.25 -3.51 -1.55
CA ASN A 45 2.29 -4.77 -2.28
C ASN A 45 3.04 -5.79 -1.42
N VAL A 46 2.34 -6.86 -1.03
CA VAL A 46 2.92 -7.98 -0.30
C VAL A 46 2.89 -9.20 -1.22
N LYS A 47 4.03 -9.84 -1.44
CA LYS A 47 4.13 -11.06 -2.23
C LYS A 47 4.55 -12.21 -1.31
N ALA A 48 3.72 -13.24 -1.22
CA ALA A 48 4.04 -14.48 -0.57
C ALA A 48 4.55 -15.46 -1.63
N ILE A 49 5.83 -15.83 -1.52
CA ILE A 49 6.48 -16.77 -2.44
C ILE A 49 6.61 -18.10 -1.68
N PRO A 50 5.96 -19.19 -2.15
CA PRO A 50 6.11 -20.49 -1.53
C PRO A 50 7.54 -21.04 -1.74
N PRO A 51 8.01 -21.94 -0.87
CA PRO A 51 9.25 -22.67 -1.11
C PRO A 51 9.11 -23.57 -2.35
N ALA A 52 10.24 -23.90 -2.98
CA ALA A 52 10.25 -24.85 -4.09
C ALA A 52 9.75 -26.24 -3.62
N PRO A 53 8.98 -26.96 -4.45
CA PRO A 53 8.54 -28.32 -4.20
C PRO A 53 9.74 -29.27 -4.16
N ALA A 54 9.64 -30.31 -3.32
CA ALA A 54 10.73 -31.24 -3.06
C ALA A 54 11.02 -32.23 -4.21
N GLU A 55 10.05 -32.45 -5.11
CA GLU A 55 10.23 -33.33 -6.27
C GLU A 55 10.24 -32.52 -7.57
N GLU A 56 11.38 -32.55 -8.25
CA GLU A 56 11.62 -31.84 -9.52
C GLU A 56 11.07 -32.61 -10.74
N SER A 57 10.72 -33.89 -10.59
CA SER A 57 10.33 -34.79 -11.69
C SER A 57 8.84 -34.78 -12.05
N ALA A 58 8.03 -33.95 -11.39
CA ALA A 58 6.60 -33.79 -11.69
C ALA A 58 6.31 -32.40 -12.26
N ASN A 59 5.40 -32.33 -13.23
CA ASN A 59 4.83 -31.07 -13.69
C ASN A 59 4.05 -30.41 -12.55
N THR A 60 4.69 -29.48 -11.83
CA THR A 60 4.08 -28.81 -10.67
C THR A 60 3.68 -27.38 -11.02
N LEU A 61 2.44 -27.03 -10.68
CA LEU A 61 1.97 -25.65 -10.72
C LEU A 61 2.19 -25.03 -9.33
N GLN A 62 3.03 -23.99 -9.27
CA GLN A 62 3.23 -23.22 -8.05
C GLN A 62 2.43 -21.92 -8.10
N LEU A 63 1.68 -21.64 -7.03
CA LEU A 63 0.89 -20.42 -6.89
C LEU A 63 1.58 -19.49 -5.91
N ALA A 64 1.96 -18.30 -6.39
CA ALA A 64 2.40 -17.19 -5.54
C ALA A 64 1.23 -16.23 -5.33
N ILE A 65 0.99 -15.84 -4.08
CA ILE A 65 -0.11 -14.93 -3.73
C ILE A 65 0.44 -13.51 -3.63
N LYS A 66 -0.21 -12.58 -4.33
CA LYS A 66 0.09 -11.14 -4.22
C LYS A 66 -1.10 -10.41 -3.62
N THR A 67 -0.89 -9.80 -2.46
CA THR A 67 -1.87 -8.93 -1.81
C THR A 67 -1.53 -7.48 -2.08
N ARG A 68 -2.50 -6.72 -2.60
CA ARG A 68 -2.36 -5.28 -2.86
C ARG A 68 -3.38 -4.52 -2.02
N MET A 69 -2.88 -3.72 -1.08
CA MET A 69 -3.71 -2.95 -0.15
C MET A 69 -3.57 -1.45 -0.44
N LYS A 70 -4.67 -0.71 -0.34
CA LYS A 70 -4.64 0.77 -0.42
C LYS A 70 -4.11 1.34 0.89
N LEU A 71 -3.17 2.27 0.79
CA LEU A 71 -2.65 3.06 1.89
C LEU A 71 -3.02 4.52 1.64
N PHE A 72 -3.82 5.09 2.54
CA PHE A 72 -4.22 6.49 2.46
C PHE A 72 -3.33 7.33 3.36
N TYR A 73 -2.70 8.35 2.78
CA TYR A 73 -1.99 9.39 3.52
C TYR A 73 -2.89 10.61 3.66
N ARG A 74 -3.22 10.97 4.91
CA ARG A 74 -3.95 12.20 5.24
C ARG A 74 -2.99 13.20 5.91
N PRO A 75 -2.74 14.38 5.33
CA PRO A 75 -1.97 15.42 5.98
C PRO A 75 -2.72 16.02 7.17
N ALA A 76 -1.98 16.48 8.20
CA ALA A 76 -2.56 16.97 9.45
C ALA A 76 -3.35 18.28 9.31
N GLY A 77 -3.02 19.11 8.30
CA GLY A 77 -3.67 20.40 8.08
C GLY A 77 -4.99 20.35 7.30
N LEU A 78 -5.46 19.16 6.90
CA LEU A 78 -6.67 19.03 6.10
C LEU A 78 -7.91 19.28 6.95
N LYS A 79 -8.72 20.28 6.57
CA LYS A 79 -9.96 20.62 7.27
C LYS A 79 -11.07 19.62 6.95
N GLY A 80 -11.96 19.40 7.92
CA GLY A 80 -13.12 18.54 7.79
C GLY A 80 -12.91 17.14 8.36
N ASN A 81 -14.02 16.43 8.60
CA ASN A 81 -14.00 15.07 9.11
C ASN A 81 -13.95 14.08 7.93
N PRO A 82 -12.97 13.15 7.88
CA PRO A 82 -12.94 12.07 6.90
C PRO A 82 -14.31 11.38 6.72
N MET A 83 -15.01 11.13 7.82
CA MET A 83 -16.27 10.40 7.84
C MET A 83 -17.41 11.15 7.15
N ASP A 84 -17.32 12.47 7.01
CA ASP A 84 -18.35 13.28 6.36
C ASP A 84 -18.07 13.55 4.88
N SER A 85 -16.89 13.16 4.37
CA SER A 85 -16.42 13.49 3.02
C SER A 85 -17.35 12.99 1.92
N TYR A 86 -18.06 11.88 2.14
CA TYR A 86 -19.00 11.31 1.17
C TYR A 86 -20.19 12.23 0.86
N LYS A 87 -20.55 13.14 1.78
CA LYS A 87 -21.68 14.07 1.62
C LYS A 87 -21.39 15.17 0.58
N ALA A 88 -20.13 15.50 0.36
CA ALA A 88 -19.71 16.53 -0.57
C ALA A 88 -19.66 16.04 -2.04
N LEU A 89 -20.08 14.80 -2.31
CA LEU A 89 -20.07 14.22 -3.64
C LEU A 89 -21.15 14.87 -4.51
N VAL A 90 -20.73 15.56 -5.57
CA VAL A 90 -21.64 16.19 -6.54
C VAL A 90 -21.72 15.33 -7.80
N TRP A 91 -22.92 14.91 -8.17
CA TRP A 91 -23.19 14.15 -9.38
C TRP A 91 -23.57 15.08 -10.52
N LYS A 92 -22.95 14.92 -11.70
CA LYS A 92 -23.35 15.63 -12.93
C LYS A 92 -23.75 14.60 -13.97
N LYS A 93 -25.01 14.63 -14.41
CA LYS A 93 -25.49 13.80 -15.52
C LYS A 93 -25.06 14.43 -16.84
N GLY A 94 -24.16 13.77 -17.55
CA GLY A 94 -23.82 14.17 -18.92
C GLY A 94 -25.03 13.93 -19.83
N VAL A 95 -25.55 14.99 -20.46
CA VAL A 95 -26.45 14.83 -21.60
C VAL A 95 -25.55 14.66 -22.82
N ILE A 96 -25.42 13.43 -23.31
CA ILE A 96 -24.92 13.20 -24.66
C ILE A 96 -26.05 13.68 -25.58
N ALA A 97 -25.93 14.90 -26.09
CA ALA A 97 -26.74 15.31 -27.22
C ALA A 97 -26.27 14.49 -28.41
N CYS A 98 -27.05 13.47 -28.80
CA CYS A 98 -26.99 12.92 -30.14
C CYS A 98 -27.36 14.07 -31.09
N VAL A 99 -26.36 14.55 -31.81
CA VAL A 99 -26.56 15.30 -33.06
C VAL A 99 -26.85 14.29 -34.16
#